data_AF-A0A8I1ECQ4-F1
#
_entry.id   AF-A0A8I1ECQ4-F1
#
_cell.length_a   1.000
_cell.length_b   1.000
_cell.length_c   1.000
_cell.angle_alpha   90.00
_cell.angle_beta   90.00
_cell.angle_gamma   90.00
#
_symmetry.space_group_name_H-M   'P 1'
#
loop_
_entity.id
_entity.type
_entity.pdbx_description
1 polymer ?
#
loop_
_entity_poly.entity_id
_entity_poly.type
_entity_poly.pdbx_seq_one_letter_code
_entity_poly.pdbx_strand_id
1 'polypeptide(L)'
;MNSHLTTTNAKNLPDNFQEVADRLKAIKAQVDGLQKTLPAVHTTQDLTTESARQAVLKAKINLEELELKHDEKLALDMVDVRMHDGLREVAEARKAVGSLYVEIDEVRQYLKPTIKALRGKASDSVLADIETLHDEAKEVQNEILRMDYKMPELGMSFAEWNELDKDEKRGLRSAGRPSATLEALIIQARRDLHDAVATVNRLTCGEIRTVEDAIDGIELSKRGRPQISELGKADRALTQLQKRLNVVSTTPSKMRDKKIARLTAQINELNAEIADAEAELTDVELAKRDLEKLRAKHRDLVVAEVDASGENQSALLMAIIRNEDAQQTTVEKILALDPAARVTVTHKVNPKETRLRFERLRMNGQLKAAELEELDRLEHRQDTFAYSRNR
;
A
#
# COMPACT_ATOMS: atom_id res chain seq x y z
N MET A 1 -7.43 29.36 11.17
CA MET A 1 -7.02 30.27 12.25
C MET A 1 -5.95 29.58 13.08
N ASN A 2 -4.86 30.30 13.33
CA ASN A 2 -3.73 30.05 14.23
C ASN A 2 -2.74 28.93 13.87
N SER A 3 -1.62 29.41 13.33
CA SER A 3 -0.30 28.79 13.33
C SER A 3 0.10 28.32 14.72
N HIS A 4 0.14 26.99 14.92
CA HIS A 4 0.91 26.38 15.99
C HIS A 4 2.09 25.61 15.37
N LEU A 5 3.04 26.37 14.84
CA LEU A 5 4.45 25.99 14.87
C LEU A 5 5.09 26.94 15.88
N THR A 6 4.76 26.72 17.15
CA THR A 6 5.52 27.26 18.27
C THR A 6 6.90 26.64 18.23
N THR A 7 7.90 27.48 17.95
CA THR A 7 9.29 27.40 18.40
C THR A 7 9.63 26.11 19.13
N THR A 8 10.13 25.12 18.38
CA THR A 8 10.80 23.94 18.96
C THR A 8 12.02 24.42 19.74
N ASN A 9 11.92 24.40 21.06
CA ASN A 9 13.00 24.65 22.01
C ASN A 9 13.99 23.47 22.07
N ALA A 10 14.35 22.88 20.92
CA ALA A 10 15.39 21.86 20.86
C ALA A 10 16.74 22.55 21.08
N LYS A 11 17.29 22.44 22.30
CA LYS A 11 18.52 23.12 22.71
C LYS A 11 19.76 22.74 21.90
N ASN A 12 19.70 21.66 21.12
CA ASN A 12 20.83 21.04 20.43
C ASN A 12 20.58 20.86 18.91
N LEU A 13 19.99 21.86 18.25
CA LEU A 13 19.87 21.87 16.79
C LEU A 13 21.24 22.13 16.12
N PRO A 14 21.46 21.62 14.89
CA PRO A 14 22.66 21.94 14.12
C PRO A 14 22.84 23.45 13.90
N ASP A 15 24.07 23.95 13.92
CA ASP A 15 24.38 25.40 13.83
C ASP A 15 23.75 26.10 12.62
N ASN A 16 23.66 25.40 11.48
CA ASN A 16 23.09 25.92 10.24
C ASN A 16 21.58 25.68 10.10
N PHE A 17 20.90 25.15 11.12
CA PHE A 17 19.49 24.77 11.05
C PHE A 17 18.59 25.95 10.66
N GLN A 18 18.76 27.11 11.33
CA GLN A 18 17.91 28.28 11.10
C GLN A 18 18.12 28.86 9.69
N GLU A 19 19.36 28.94 9.25
CA GLU A 19 19.71 29.40 7.90
C GLU A 19 19.06 28.52 6.81
N VAL A 20 19.15 27.19 6.98
CA VAL A 20 18.55 26.24 6.05
C VAL A 20 17.01 26.33 6.08
N ALA A 21 16.42 26.49 7.26
CA ALA A 21 14.98 26.66 7.42
C ALA A 21 14.47 27.93 6.73
N ASP A 22 15.20 29.04 6.84
CA ASP A 22 14.84 30.31 6.20
C ASP A 22 14.96 30.23 4.67
N ARG A 23 16.03 29.58 4.15
CA ARG A 23 16.17 29.30 2.71
C ARG A 23 15.03 28.43 2.19
N LEU A 24 14.67 27.37 2.91
CA LEU A 24 13.55 26.50 2.56
C LEU A 24 12.23 27.28 2.51
N LYS A 25 11.99 28.16 3.49
CA LYS A 25 10.80 29.01 3.54
C LYS A 25 10.73 29.96 2.34
N ALA A 26 11.86 30.53 1.91
CA ALA A 26 11.93 31.37 0.73
C ALA A 26 11.61 30.59 -0.55
N ILE A 27 12.20 29.40 -0.73
CA ILE A 27 11.91 28.49 -1.86
C ILE A 27 10.42 28.14 -1.88
N LYS A 28 9.84 27.77 -0.73
CA LYS A 28 8.43 27.41 -0.62
C LYS A 28 7.50 28.56 -1.02
N ALA A 29 7.81 29.78 -0.60
CA ALA A 29 7.04 30.96 -1.00
C ALA A 29 7.06 31.19 -2.53
N GLN A 30 8.18 30.91 -3.20
CA GLN A 30 8.27 30.98 -4.66
C GLN A 30 7.45 29.87 -5.33
N VAL A 31 7.51 28.64 -4.81
CA VAL A 31 6.72 27.50 -5.28
C VAL A 31 5.21 27.75 -5.12
N ASP A 32 4.78 28.28 -3.98
CA ASP A 32 3.38 28.67 -3.74
C ASP A 32 2.92 29.75 -4.73
N GLY A 33 3.82 30.64 -5.15
CA GLY A 33 3.58 31.60 -6.22
C GLY A 33 3.36 30.92 -7.57
N LEU A 34 4.21 29.95 -7.93
CA LEU A 34 4.08 29.16 -9.16
C LEU A 34 2.80 28.32 -9.19
N GLN A 35 2.39 27.74 -8.06
CA GLN A 35 1.16 26.95 -7.97
C GLN A 35 -0.10 27.76 -8.26
N LYS A 36 -0.10 29.06 -7.97
CA LYS A 36 -1.24 29.95 -8.24
C LYS A 36 -1.32 30.35 -9.71
N THR A 37 -0.21 30.33 -10.44
CA THR A 37 -0.13 30.81 -11.83
C THR A 37 -0.18 29.67 -12.85
N LEU A 38 0.26 28.46 -12.47
CA LEU A 38 0.25 27.30 -13.35
C LEU A 38 -1.05 26.50 -13.21
N PRO A 39 -1.66 26.04 -14.32
CA PRO A 39 -2.83 25.17 -14.27
C PRO A 39 -2.46 23.87 -13.56
N ALA A 40 -3.26 23.49 -12.56
CA ALA A 40 -3.04 22.26 -11.82
C ALA A 40 -3.08 21.06 -12.77
N VAL A 41 -2.00 20.30 -12.82
CA VAL A 41 -1.95 19.03 -13.56
C VAL A 41 -2.68 17.98 -12.74
N HIS A 42 -4.01 18.01 -12.77
CA HIS A 42 -4.82 16.99 -12.13
C HIS A 42 -4.86 15.76 -13.01
N THR A 43 -4.16 14.70 -12.58
CA THR A 43 -4.51 13.35 -13.00
C THR A 43 -5.67 12.91 -12.11
N THR A 44 -6.90 13.17 -12.54
CA THR A 44 -8.09 12.58 -11.90
C THR A 44 -8.08 11.09 -12.17
N GLN A 45 -7.52 10.32 -11.24
CA GLN A 45 -7.91 8.93 -11.10
C GLN A 45 -9.31 8.91 -10.48
N ASP A 46 -10.21 8.11 -11.04
CA ASP A 46 -11.51 7.81 -10.45
C ASP A 46 -11.30 7.02 -9.15
N LEU A 47 -11.04 7.74 -8.05
CA LEU A 47 -10.91 7.16 -6.72
C LEU A 47 -12.30 6.87 -6.17
N THR A 48 -12.57 5.59 -5.91
CA THR A 48 -13.78 5.15 -5.20
C THR A 48 -13.64 5.36 -3.69
N THR A 49 -14.75 5.57 -2.98
CA THR A 49 -14.78 5.68 -1.51
C THR A 49 -14.06 4.52 -0.84
N GLU A 50 -14.27 3.30 -1.33
CA GLU A 50 -13.64 2.10 -0.77
C GLU A 50 -12.12 2.08 -0.97
N SER A 51 -11.62 2.44 -2.16
CA SER A 51 -10.18 2.55 -2.40
C SER A 51 -9.52 3.62 -1.53
N ALA A 52 -10.22 4.74 -1.27
CA ALA A 52 -9.73 5.78 -0.38
C ALA A 52 -9.68 5.29 1.08
N ARG A 53 -10.71 4.57 1.54
CA ARG A 53 -10.73 3.97 2.88
C ARG A 53 -9.63 2.91 3.07
N GLN A 54 -9.34 2.10 2.04
CA GLN A 54 -8.19 1.19 2.07
C GLN A 54 -6.85 1.93 2.15
N ALA A 55 -6.74 3.10 1.51
CA ALA A 55 -5.55 3.93 1.62
C ALA A 55 -5.37 4.46 3.06
N VAL A 56 -6.46 4.83 3.75
CA VAL A 56 -6.42 5.19 5.18
C VAL A 56 -5.88 4.04 6.01
N LEU A 57 -6.39 2.82 5.83
CA LEU A 57 -5.92 1.67 6.60
C LEU A 57 -4.44 1.34 6.32
N LYS A 58 -4.00 1.42 5.06
CA LYS A 58 -2.58 1.24 4.71
C LYS A 58 -1.69 2.30 5.35
N ALA A 59 -2.12 3.56 5.32
CA ALA A 59 -1.39 4.66 5.94
C ALA A 59 -1.32 4.50 7.47
N LYS A 60 -2.41 4.05 8.10
CA LYS A 60 -2.46 3.75 9.54
C LYS A 60 -1.49 2.63 9.92
N ILE A 61 -1.55 1.48 9.22
CA ILE A 61 -0.64 0.35 9.47
C ILE A 61 0.82 0.78 9.30
N ASN A 62 1.13 1.52 8.23
CA ASN A 62 2.48 2.02 7.99
C ASN A 62 2.94 2.99 9.10
N LEU A 63 2.06 3.87 9.57
CA LEU A 63 2.37 4.77 10.68
C LEU A 63 2.66 3.99 11.97
N GLU A 64 1.81 3.02 12.33
CA GLU A 64 1.97 2.17 13.51
C GLU A 64 3.30 1.39 13.45
N GLU A 65 3.67 0.85 12.29
CA GLU A 65 4.95 0.15 12.08
C GLU A 65 6.15 1.08 12.28
N LEU A 66 6.08 2.32 11.78
CA LEU A 66 7.16 3.30 11.92
C LEU A 66 7.28 3.82 13.35
N GLU A 67 6.15 4.05 14.04
CA GLU A 67 6.11 4.47 15.44
C GLU A 67 6.64 3.37 16.36
N LEU A 68 6.25 2.11 16.14
CA LEU A 68 6.82 0.97 16.86
C LEU A 68 8.33 0.90 16.69
N LYS A 69 8.83 1.01 15.45
CA LYS A 69 10.26 1.01 15.16
C LYS A 69 11.00 2.19 15.80
N HIS A 70 10.33 3.34 15.94
CA HIS A 70 10.90 4.50 16.61
C HIS A 70 11.05 4.25 18.10
N ASP A 71 10.02 3.69 18.73
CA ASP A 71 10.04 3.37 20.15
C ASP A 71 11.06 2.28 20.47
N GLU A 72 11.16 1.23 19.64
CA GLU A 72 12.19 0.19 19.72
C GLU A 72 13.61 0.76 19.62
N LYS A 73 13.83 1.76 18.75
CA LYS A 73 15.15 2.41 18.61
C LYS A 73 15.44 3.38 19.74
N LEU A 74 14.42 4.07 20.26
CA LEU A 74 14.58 4.99 21.37
C LEU A 74 14.85 4.23 22.68
N ALA A 75 14.26 3.03 22.83
CA ALA A 75 14.54 2.05 23.87
C ALA A 75 14.52 2.61 25.31
N LEU A 76 13.57 3.52 25.61
CA LEU A 76 13.49 4.17 26.93
C LEU A 76 13.27 3.19 28.08
N ASP A 77 12.63 2.05 27.79
CA ASP A 77 12.40 0.95 28.73
C ASP A 77 13.67 0.17 29.09
N MET A 78 14.73 0.29 28.27
CA MET A 78 16.02 -0.37 28.47
C MET A 78 17.04 0.50 29.22
N VAL A 79 16.72 1.76 29.51
CA VAL A 79 17.64 2.73 30.12
C VAL A 79 17.08 3.35 31.40
N ASP A 80 17.98 3.83 32.26
CA ASP A 80 17.61 4.53 33.50
C ASP A 80 16.83 5.82 33.18
N VAL A 81 15.81 6.12 33.99
CA VAL A 81 14.94 7.31 33.85
C VAL A 81 15.76 8.61 33.77
N ARG A 82 16.91 8.68 34.42
CA ARG A 82 17.81 9.84 34.38
C ARG A 82 18.38 10.12 32.98
N MET A 83 18.41 9.12 32.10
CA MET A 83 18.90 9.26 30.73
C MET A 83 17.79 9.65 29.75
N HIS A 84 16.51 9.57 30.15
CA HIS A 84 15.37 9.80 29.25
C HIS A 84 15.37 11.18 28.63
N ASP A 85 15.72 12.22 29.39
CA ASP A 85 15.72 13.59 28.90
C ASP A 85 16.75 13.79 27.77
N GLY A 86 17.96 13.26 27.92
CA GLY A 86 19.00 13.34 26.90
C GLY A 86 18.65 12.60 25.60
N LEU A 87 17.94 11.46 25.70
CA LEU A 87 17.45 10.72 24.54
C LEU A 87 16.27 11.43 23.85
N ARG A 88 15.37 12.03 24.64
CA ARG A 88 14.25 12.81 24.10
C ARG A 88 14.73 14.08 23.40
N GLU A 89 15.75 14.75 23.91
CA GLU A 89 16.36 15.91 23.23
C GLU A 89 16.89 15.55 21.84
N VAL A 90 17.52 14.38 21.69
CA VAL A 90 17.96 13.86 20.39
C VAL A 90 16.76 13.58 19.49
N ALA A 91 15.73 12.90 19.98
CA ALA A 91 14.53 12.61 19.21
C ALA A 91 13.83 13.90 18.73
N GLU A 92 13.77 14.94 19.56
CA GLU A 92 13.22 16.25 19.20
C GLU A 92 14.05 16.98 18.14
N ALA A 93 15.38 16.98 18.27
CA ALA A 93 16.27 17.57 17.27
C ALA A 93 16.15 16.83 15.92
N ARG A 94 16.12 15.50 15.95
CA ARG A 94 15.93 14.65 14.76
C ARG A 94 14.58 14.91 14.09
N LYS A 95 13.51 15.09 14.88
CA LYS A 95 12.17 15.46 14.40
C LYS A 95 12.14 16.84 13.76
N ALA A 96 12.87 17.81 14.30
CA ALA A 96 12.95 19.16 13.71
C ALA A 96 13.63 19.13 12.32
N VAL A 97 14.76 18.43 12.19
CA VAL A 97 15.44 18.26 10.88
C VAL A 97 14.59 17.40 9.93
N GLY A 98 13.94 16.35 10.45
CA GLY A 98 13.00 15.54 9.69
C GLY A 98 11.83 16.34 9.11
N SER A 99 11.33 17.33 9.87
CA SER A 99 10.30 18.26 9.37
C SER A 99 10.79 19.06 8.16
N LEU A 100 12.02 19.60 8.22
CA LEU A 100 12.62 20.30 7.08
C LEU A 100 12.77 19.38 5.87
N TYR A 101 13.14 18.12 6.09
CA TYR A 101 13.27 17.13 5.01
C TYR A 101 11.94 16.87 4.30
N VAL A 102 10.86 16.70 5.05
CA VAL A 102 9.52 16.50 4.46
C VAL A 102 9.10 17.71 3.64
N GLU A 103 9.26 18.92 4.18
CA GLU A 103 8.89 20.16 3.48
C GLU A 103 9.68 20.38 2.18
N ILE A 104 11.00 20.09 2.16
CA ILE A 104 11.77 20.21 0.92
C ILE A 104 11.43 19.10 -0.08
N ASP A 105 11.07 17.90 0.40
CA ASP A 105 10.68 16.81 -0.51
C ASP A 105 9.38 17.14 -1.23
N GLU A 106 8.39 17.74 -0.56
CA GLU A 106 7.15 18.24 -1.17
C GLU A 106 7.42 19.25 -2.29
N VAL A 107 8.29 20.23 -2.03
CA VAL A 107 8.74 21.21 -3.02
C VAL A 107 9.33 20.51 -4.25
N ARG A 108 10.20 19.52 -4.05
CA ARG A 108 10.84 18.79 -5.16
C ARG A 108 9.88 17.90 -5.92
N GLN A 109 8.93 17.27 -5.22
CA GLN A 109 7.86 16.46 -5.82
C GLN A 109 6.92 17.32 -6.65
N TYR A 110 6.76 18.61 -6.36
CA TYR A 110 6.04 19.54 -7.20
C TYR A 110 6.86 20.02 -8.41
N LEU A 111 8.09 20.48 -8.19
CA LEU A 111 8.92 21.10 -9.23
C LEU A 111 9.28 20.14 -10.37
N LYS A 112 9.71 18.91 -10.05
CA LYS A 112 10.20 17.96 -11.06
C LYS A 112 9.15 17.55 -12.09
N PRO A 113 7.91 17.15 -11.71
CA PRO A 113 6.83 16.91 -12.66
C PRO A 113 6.43 18.18 -13.42
N THR A 114 6.45 19.34 -12.77
CA THR A 114 6.11 20.63 -13.40
C THR A 114 7.08 20.98 -14.52
N ILE A 115 8.40 20.85 -14.29
CA ILE A 115 9.43 21.00 -15.34
C ILE A 115 9.13 20.07 -16.52
N LYS A 116 8.83 18.79 -16.24
CA LYS A 116 8.51 17.81 -17.28
C LYS A 116 7.25 18.19 -18.06
N ALA A 117 6.22 18.71 -17.39
CA ALA A 117 4.95 19.08 -18.00
C ALA A 117 5.05 20.34 -18.86
N LEU A 118 5.91 21.28 -18.49
CA LEU A 118 6.15 22.56 -19.18
C LEU A 118 7.18 22.46 -20.30
N ARG A 119 8.03 21.42 -20.31
CA ARG A 119 9.03 21.20 -21.35
C ARG A 119 8.39 21.21 -22.74
N GLY A 120 8.84 22.14 -23.60
CA GLY A 120 8.30 22.34 -24.95
C GLY A 120 6.97 23.10 -25.03
N LYS A 121 6.45 23.61 -23.91
CA LYS A 121 5.20 24.39 -23.82
C LYS A 121 5.39 25.79 -23.22
N ALA A 122 6.39 25.97 -22.36
CA ALA A 122 6.77 27.26 -21.77
C ALA A 122 7.97 27.88 -22.52
N SER A 123 8.20 29.18 -22.32
CA SER A 123 9.42 29.83 -22.81
C SER A 123 10.66 29.30 -22.10
N ASP A 124 11.80 29.31 -22.79
CA ASP A 124 13.08 28.84 -22.25
C ASP A 124 13.48 29.58 -20.96
N SER A 125 13.13 30.87 -20.84
CA SER A 125 13.38 31.67 -19.64
C SER A 125 12.62 31.15 -18.42
N VAL A 126 11.33 30.86 -18.56
CA VAL A 126 10.49 30.35 -17.46
C VAL A 126 10.92 28.95 -17.05
N LEU A 127 11.29 28.12 -18.02
CA LEU A 127 11.85 26.79 -17.75
C LEU A 127 13.18 26.89 -16.99
N ALA A 128 14.07 27.79 -17.39
CA ALA A 128 15.35 28.02 -16.71
C ALA A 128 15.14 28.45 -15.25
N ASP A 129 14.21 29.39 -14.99
CA ASP A 129 13.91 29.85 -13.63
C ASP A 129 13.42 28.71 -12.72
N ILE A 130 12.53 27.85 -13.22
CA ILE A 130 12.00 26.69 -12.48
C ILE A 130 13.10 25.62 -12.29
N GLU A 131 13.96 25.41 -13.27
CA GLU A 131 15.11 24.49 -13.17
C GLU A 131 16.13 24.99 -12.14
N THR A 132 16.43 26.30 -12.10
CA THR A 132 17.27 26.92 -11.05
C THR A 132 16.66 26.71 -9.67
N LEU A 133 15.35 26.96 -9.50
CA LEU A 133 14.66 26.75 -8.23
C LEU A 133 14.70 25.27 -7.79
N HIS A 134 14.60 24.33 -8.74
CA HIS A 134 14.73 22.90 -8.46
C HIS A 134 16.15 22.52 -8.00
N ASP A 135 17.18 23.14 -8.58
CA ASP A 135 18.58 22.91 -8.20
C ASP A 135 18.89 23.51 -6.82
N GLU A 136 18.41 24.72 -6.52
CA GLU A 136 18.47 25.31 -5.17
C GLU A 136 17.77 24.40 -4.13
N ALA A 137 16.58 23.90 -4.45
CA ALA A 137 15.86 22.97 -3.58
C ALA A 137 16.64 21.66 -3.33
N LYS A 138 17.36 21.18 -4.35
CA LYS A 138 18.21 19.99 -4.24
C LYS A 138 19.43 20.26 -3.35
N GLU A 139 20.03 21.44 -3.43
CA GLU A 139 21.13 21.83 -2.54
C GLU A 139 20.67 21.89 -1.08
N VAL A 140 19.54 22.55 -0.81
CA VAL A 140 18.92 22.60 0.52
C VAL A 140 18.63 21.20 1.06
N GLN A 141 18.08 20.29 0.24
CA GLN A 141 17.88 18.91 0.66
C GLN A 141 19.18 18.19 1.03
N ASN A 142 20.25 18.39 0.26
CA ASN A 142 21.56 17.79 0.57
C ASN A 142 22.13 18.34 1.89
N GLU A 143 21.92 19.62 2.18
CA GLU A 143 22.31 20.22 3.46
C GLU A 143 21.50 19.64 4.63
N ILE A 144 20.19 19.46 4.47
CA ILE A 144 19.33 18.81 5.46
C ILE A 144 19.80 17.38 5.75
N LEU A 145 20.10 16.60 4.70
CA LEU A 145 20.64 15.24 4.86
C LEU A 145 22.02 15.23 5.55
N ARG A 146 22.86 16.23 5.31
CA ARG A 146 24.15 16.38 6.00
C ARG A 146 23.97 16.77 7.47
N MET A 147 22.99 17.62 7.79
CA MET A 147 22.63 17.94 9.17
C MET A 147 22.19 16.69 9.92
N ASP A 148 21.29 15.90 9.32
CA ASP A 148 20.87 14.63 9.90
C ASP A 148 22.02 13.65 10.10
N TYR A 149 22.89 13.51 9.09
CA TYR A 149 24.04 12.63 9.19
C TYR A 149 25.02 13.02 10.32
N LYS A 150 24.96 14.24 10.86
CA LYS A 150 25.80 14.70 11.98
C LYS A 150 25.14 14.53 13.35
N MET A 151 23.83 14.24 13.41
CA MET A 151 23.10 14.10 14.68
C MET A 151 23.27 12.72 15.31
N PRO A 152 23.11 12.56 16.63
CA PRO A 152 23.10 11.24 17.27
C PRO A 152 22.04 10.30 16.67
N GLU A 153 22.26 8.99 16.74
CA GLU A 153 21.21 7.99 16.46
C GLU A 153 20.14 8.01 17.57
N LEU A 154 18.94 7.52 17.26
CA LEU A 154 17.94 7.23 18.27
C LEU A 154 18.49 6.23 19.30
N GLY A 155 18.16 6.44 20.58
CA GLY A 155 18.69 5.63 21.69
C GLY A 155 20.09 6.04 22.16
N MET A 156 20.63 7.15 21.65
CA MET A 156 21.90 7.74 22.08
C MET A 156 21.72 9.21 22.40
N SER A 157 22.40 9.70 23.44
CA SER A 157 22.43 11.11 23.82
C SER A 157 23.49 11.90 23.04
N PHE A 158 23.39 13.24 23.07
CA PHE A 158 24.44 14.10 22.50
C PHE A 158 25.80 13.93 23.18
N ALA A 159 25.83 13.63 24.48
CA ALA A 159 27.08 13.40 25.22
C ALA A 159 27.79 12.16 24.70
N GLU A 160 27.08 11.02 24.66
CA GLU A 160 27.60 9.75 24.13
C GLU A 160 28.05 9.91 22.68
N TRP A 161 27.26 10.59 21.84
CA TRP A 161 27.64 10.86 20.46
C TRP A 161 28.93 11.68 20.36
N ASN A 162 29.12 12.67 21.22
CA ASN A 162 30.30 13.55 21.16
C ASN A 162 31.59 12.84 21.63
N GLU A 163 31.48 11.79 22.43
CA GLU A 163 32.61 10.96 22.86
C GLU A 163 33.14 10.04 21.74
N LEU A 164 32.29 9.68 20.77
CA LEU A 164 32.69 8.83 19.65
C LEU A 164 33.64 9.54 18.67
N ASP A 165 34.61 8.78 18.18
CA ASP A 165 35.49 9.23 17.11
C ASP A 165 34.79 9.26 15.73
N LYS A 166 35.51 9.71 14.69
CA LYS A 166 34.93 9.83 13.35
C LYS A 166 34.59 8.48 12.71
N ASP A 167 35.36 7.45 12.99
CA ASP A 167 35.19 6.12 12.41
C ASP A 167 34.06 5.36 13.10
N GLU A 168 33.93 5.49 14.42
CA GLU A 168 32.81 4.98 15.21
C GLU A 168 31.48 5.61 14.76
N LYS A 169 31.44 6.94 14.63
CA LYS A 169 30.27 7.66 14.10
C LYS A 169 29.88 7.19 12.71
N ARG A 170 30.88 6.94 11.85
CA ARG A 170 30.65 6.40 10.50
C ARG A 170 30.14 4.97 10.55
N GLY A 171 30.61 4.15 11.48
CA GLY A 171 30.20 2.76 11.68
C GLY A 171 28.74 2.61 12.12
N LEU A 172 28.19 3.60 12.82
CA LEU A 172 26.78 3.64 13.23
C LEU A 172 25.81 3.99 12.09
N ARG A 173 26.31 4.44 10.94
CA ARG A 173 25.48 4.88 9.82
C ARG A 173 25.25 3.76 8.82
N SER A 174 24.04 3.70 8.28
CA SER A 174 23.71 2.76 7.21
C SER A 174 24.60 3.00 5.98
N ALA A 175 25.19 1.92 5.45
CA ALA A 175 25.96 1.98 4.21
C ALA A 175 25.07 2.39 3.03
N GLY A 176 25.51 3.37 2.24
CA GLY A 176 24.79 3.82 1.04
C GLY A 176 24.52 5.32 1.03
N ARG A 177 23.60 5.75 0.16
CA ARG A 177 23.16 7.16 0.11
C ARG A 177 22.28 7.45 1.33
N PRO A 178 22.44 8.62 1.97
CA PRO A 178 21.51 9.06 3.00
C PRO A 178 20.08 8.99 2.49
N SER A 179 19.20 8.42 3.31
CA SER A 179 17.76 8.30 3.04
C SER A 179 16.97 9.09 4.07
N ALA A 180 15.67 9.28 3.84
CA ALA A 180 14.81 9.96 4.80
C ALA A 180 14.91 9.29 6.18
N THR A 181 14.99 10.12 7.22
CA THR A 181 15.06 9.64 8.59
C THR A 181 13.77 8.97 9.02
N LEU A 182 13.84 8.16 10.08
CA LEU A 182 12.64 7.55 10.64
C LEU A 182 11.63 8.62 11.06
N GLU A 183 12.09 9.72 11.64
CA GLU A 183 11.25 10.85 12.05
C GLU A 183 10.60 11.54 10.85
N ALA A 184 11.34 11.74 9.75
CA ALA A 184 10.78 12.26 8.50
C ALA A 184 9.72 11.31 7.91
N LEU A 185 9.99 9.99 7.93
CA LEU A 185 9.04 8.97 7.47
C LEU A 185 7.76 8.96 8.31
N ILE A 186 7.86 9.13 9.64
CA ILE A 186 6.71 9.23 10.54
C ILE A 186 5.91 10.49 10.23
N ILE A 187 6.56 11.64 10.05
CA ILE A 187 5.90 12.90 9.70
C ILE A 187 5.16 12.74 8.35
N GLN A 188 5.80 12.15 7.35
CA GLN A 188 5.17 11.87 6.06
C GLN A 188 3.98 10.92 6.20
N ALA A 189 4.13 9.81 6.94
CA ALA A 189 3.06 8.85 7.14
C ALA A 189 1.84 9.46 7.86
N ARG A 190 2.05 10.39 8.79
CA ARG A 190 0.97 11.16 9.43
C ARG A 190 0.25 12.08 8.45
N ARG A 191 0.99 12.75 7.55
CA ARG A 191 0.40 13.56 6.46
C ARG A 191 -0.39 12.69 5.50
N ASP A 192 0.18 11.58 5.04
CA ASP A 192 -0.47 10.63 4.13
C ASP A 192 -1.77 10.08 4.74
N LEU A 193 -1.77 9.76 6.05
CA LEU A 193 -2.96 9.32 6.77
C LEU A 193 -4.03 10.42 6.81
N HIS A 194 -3.65 11.65 7.15
CA HIS A 194 -4.55 12.79 7.18
C HIS A 194 -5.15 13.06 5.79
N ASP A 195 -4.34 13.04 4.74
CA ASP A 195 -4.77 13.30 3.36
C ASP A 195 -5.67 12.17 2.83
N ALA A 196 -5.39 10.92 3.22
CA ALA A 196 -6.27 9.80 2.92
C ALA A 196 -7.65 9.96 3.59
N VAL A 197 -7.69 10.38 4.86
CA VAL A 197 -8.95 10.66 5.57
C VAL A 197 -9.69 11.84 4.93
N ALA A 198 -8.98 12.92 4.59
CA ALA A 198 -9.57 14.06 3.90
C ALA A 198 -10.15 13.68 2.53
N THR A 199 -9.50 12.75 1.82
CA THR A 199 -10.00 12.20 0.56
C THR A 199 -11.28 11.40 0.76
N VAL A 200 -11.34 10.53 1.77
CA VAL A 200 -12.56 9.79 2.12
C VAL A 200 -13.68 10.74 2.53
N ASN A 201 -13.40 11.74 3.34
CA ASN A 201 -14.36 12.77 3.75
C ASN A 201 -14.96 13.47 2.52
N ARG A 202 -14.11 13.87 1.57
CA ARG A 202 -14.55 14.51 0.31
C ARG A 202 -15.46 13.58 -0.50
N LEU A 203 -15.08 12.30 -0.64
CA LEU A 203 -15.83 11.32 -1.43
C LEU A 203 -17.17 10.91 -0.79
N THR A 204 -17.26 11.01 0.54
CA THR A 204 -18.47 10.70 1.31
C THR A 204 -19.27 11.93 1.69
N CYS A 205 -18.93 13.09 1.14
CA CYS A 205 -19.56 14.38 1.48
C CYS A 205 -19.62 14.65 3.00
N GLY A 206 -18.63 14.17 3.74
CA GLY A 206 -18.48 14.39 5.18
C GLY A 206 -19.20 13.39 6.08
N GLU A 207 -19.71 12.26 5.57
CA GLU A 207 -20.21 11.16 6.43
C GLU A 207 -19.09 10.50 7.23
N ILE A 208 -17.92 10.31 6.62
CA ILE A 208 -16.74 9.72 7.27
C ILE A 208 -15.72 10.81 7.56
N ARG A 209 -15.37 11.00 8.83
CA ARG A 209 -14.49 12.11 9.26
C ARG A 209 -13.27 11.67 10.05
N THR A 210 -13.33 10.52 10.69
CA THR A 210 -12.22 10.02 11.52
C THR A 210 -11.50 8.86 10.84
N VAL A 211 -10.31 8.54 11.36
CA VAL A 211 -9.57 7.36 10.93
C VAL A 211 -10.38 6.11 11.28
N GLU A 212 -10.97 6.06 12.47
CA GLU A 212 -11.78 4.98 13.00
C GLU A 212 -12.98 4.69 12.08
N ASP A 213 -13.75 5.73 11.72
CA ASP A 213 -14.89 5.59 10.80
C ASP A 213 -14.46 5.11 9.41
N ALA A 214 -13.28 5.57 8.95
CA ALA A 214 -12.76 5.22 7.64
C ALA A 214 -12.28 3.76 7.58
N ILE A 215 -11.69 3.23 8.66
CA ILE A 215 -11.19 1.86 8.71
C ILE A 215 -12.23 0.83 9.18
N ASP A 216 -13.33 1.27 9.79
CA ASP A 216 -14.37 0.40 10.29
C ASP A 216 -14.83 -0.63 9.23
N GLY A 217 -14.87 -1.91 9.61
CA GLY A 217 -15.21 -3.02 8.72
C GLY A 217 -14.23 -3.29 7.56
N ILE A 218 -13.03 -2.71 7.56
CA ILE A 218 -11.97 -2.99 6.59
C ILE A 218 -10.86 -3.81 7.24
N GLU A 219 -10.67 -5.04 6.76
CA GLU A 219 -9.57 -5.90 7.19
C GLU A 219 -8.53 -6.05 6.07
N LEU A 220 -7.32 -5.54 6.32
CA LEU A 220 -6.16 -5.75 5.46
C LEU A 220 -5.08 -6.53 6.24
N SER A 221 -4.50 -7.54 5.59
CA SER A 221 -3.21 -8.11 5.98
C SER A 221 -2.10 -7.05 6.00
N LYS A 222 -1.01 -7.34 6.72
CA LYS A 222 0.22 -6.51 6.83
C LYS A 222 0.80 -6.02 5.49
N ARG A 223 0.43 -6.62 4.35
CA ARG A 223 0.89 -6.20 3.00
C ARG A 223 -0.14 -5.38 2.22
N GLY A 224 -1.19 -4.87 2.88
CA GLY A 224 -2.27 -4.13 2.23
C GLY A 224 -3.12 -4.97 1.27
N ARG A 225 -3.07 -6.30 1.42
CA ARG A 225 -3.94 -7.31 0.77
C ARG A 225 -5.04 -7.71 1.76
N PRO A 226 -6.18 -8.30 1.38
CA PRO A 226 -7.17 -8.75 2.36
C PRO A 226 -6.53 -9.81 3.24
N GLN A 227 -6.88 -9.83 4.52
CA GLN A 227 -6.44 -10.87 5.44
C GLN A 227 -6.97 -12.22 4.95
N ILE A 228 -6.07 -13.18 4.77
CA ILE A 228 -6.43 -14.56 4.44
C ILE A 228 -6.90 -15.17 5.74
N SER A 229 -8.11 -15.75 5.73
CA SER A 229 -8.65 -16.43 6.91
C SER A 229 -7.71 -17.56 7.35
N GLU A 230 -7.75 -17.98 8.62
CA GLU A 230 -6.95 -19.15 9.06
C GLU A 230 -7.27 -20.39 8.22
N LEU A 231 -8.55 -20.58 7.87
CA LEU A 231 -9.01 -21.57 6.88
C LEU A 231 -8.37 -21.36 5.50
N GLY A 232 -8.30 -20.13 5.00
CA GLY A 232 -7.62 -19.81 3.74
C GLY A 232 -6.10 -20.06 3.78
N LYS A 233 -5.46 -19.98 4.96
CA LYS A 233 -4.05 -20.39 5.13
C LYS A 233 -3.92 -21.91 5.11
N ALA A 234 -4.84 -22.63 5.76
CA ALA A 234 -4.90 -24.09 5.73
C ALA A 234 -5.08 -24.63 4.30
N ASP A 235 -5.99 -24.05 3.50
CA ASP A 235 -6.15 -24.40 2.07
C ASP A 235 -4.85 -24.26 1.26
N ARG A 236 -4.10 -23.18 1.52
CA ARG A 236 -2.85 -22.93 0.81
C ARG A 236 -1.79 -23.95 1.20
N ALA A 237 -1.72 -24.31 2.47
CA ALA A 237 -0.85 -25.38 2.95
C ALA A 237 -1.25 -26.73 2.32
N LEU A 238 -2.55 -27.03 2.26
CA LEU A 238 -3.10 -28.22 1.59
C LEU A 238 -2.70 -28.28 0.11
N THR A 239 -2.91 -27.18 -0.63
CA THR A 239 -2.52 -27.06 -2.04
C THR A 239 -1.02 -27.28 -2.23
N GLN A 240 -0.19 -26.75 -1.34
CA GLN A 240 1.27 -26.97 -1.40
C GLN A 240 1.63 -28.44 -1.14
N LEU A 241 0.97 -29.09 -0.18
CA LEU A 241 1.17 -30.51 0.09
C LEU A 241 0.74 -31.38 -1.09
N GLN A 242 -0.37 -31.07 -1.75
CA GLN A 242 -0.82 -31.75 -2.98
C GLN A 242 0.16 -31.58 -4.13
N LYS A 243 0.66 -30.35 -4.36
CA LYS A 243 1.72 -30.10 -5.36
C LYS A 243 2.99 -30.90 -5.04
N ARG A 244 3.38 -30.93 -3.77
CA ARG A 244 4.54 -31.70 -3.31
C ARG A 244 4.32 -33.20 -3.48
N LEU A 245 3.11 -33.71 -3.22
CA LEU A 245 2.73 -35.09 -3.44
C LEU A 245 2.85 -35.45 -4.93
N ASN A 246 2.33 -34.60 -5.82
CA ASN A 246 2.46 -34.79 -7.27
C ASN A 246 3.93 -34.88 -7.70
N VAL A 247 4.79 -33.96 -7.24
CA VAL A 247 6.24 -34.00 -7.56
C VAL A 247 6.91 -35.25 -7.01
N VAL A 248 6.63 -35.62 -5.75
CA VAL A 248 7.20 -36.83 -5.13
C VAL A 248 6.70 -38.09 -5.84
N SER A 249 5.47 -38.09 -6.34
CA SER A 249 4.89 -39.20 -7.08
C SER A 249 5.53 -39.39 -8.46
N THR A 250 6.08 -38.35 -9.07
CA THR A 250 6.74 -38.45 -10.39
C THR A 250 8.26 -38.58 -10.30
N THR A 251 8.85 -38.23 -9.16
CA THR A 251 10.31 -38.26 -8.95
C THR A 251 10.79 -39.63 -8.48
N PRO A 252 11.73 -40.29 -9.20
CA PRO A 252 12.29 -41.57 -8.76
C PRO A 252 13.07 -41.44 -7.44
N SER A 253 12.72 -42.22 -6.42
CA SER A 253 13.43 -42.24 -5.13
C SER A 253 13.17 -43.55 -4.37
N LYS A 254 14.18 -44.10 -3.70
CA LYS A 254 14.04 -45.27 -2.81
C LYS A 254 13.13 -45.03 -1.59
N MET A 255 12.87 -43.76 -1.26
CA MET A 255 11.99 -43.33 -0.16
C MET A 255 10.64 -42.82 -0.64
N ARG A 256 10.32 -42.99 -1.94
CA ARG A 256 9.13 -42.43 -2.57
C ARG A 256 7.85 -42.85 -1.85
N ASP A 257 7.64 -44.15 -1.62
CA ASP A 257 6.39 -44.65 -1.03
C ASP A 257 6.19 -44.16 0.41
N LYS A 258 7.27 -44.11 1.20
CA LYS A 258 7.23 -43.54 2.56
C LYS A 258 6.93 -42.05 2.55
N LYS A 259 7.48 -41.30 1.59
CA LYS A 259 7.19 -39.86 1.44
C LYS A 259 5.76 -39.61 0.95
N ILE A 260 5.25 -40.44 0.03
CA ILE A 260 3.86 -40.42 -0.43
C ILE A 260 2.94 -40.67 0.77
N ALA A 261 3.13 -41.76 1.51
CA ALA A 261 2.29 -42.09 2.67
C ALA A 261 2.26 -40.97 3.72
N ARG A 262 3.41 -40.35 4.01
CA ARG A 262 3.48 -39.21 4.95
C ARG A 262 2.72 -37.99 4.42
N LEU A 263 2.90 -37.63 3.16
CA LEU A 263 2.20 -36.48 2.56
C LEU A 263 0.69 -36.74 2.48
N THR A 264 0.27 -37.96 2.14
CA THR A 264 -1.14 -38.34 2.14
C THR A 264 -1.77 -38.26 3.53
N ALA A 265 -1.07 -38.72 4.57
CA ALA A 265 -1.54 -38.57 5.95
C ALA A 265 -1.70 -37.10 6.35
N GLN A 266 -0.71 -36.25 6.05
CA GLN A 266 -0.78 -34.80 6.32
C GLN A 266 -1.89 -34.10 5.54
N ILE A 267 -2.14 -34.52 4.29
CA ILE A 267 -3.25 -34.00 3.48
C ILE A 267 -4.60 -34.39 4.10
N ASN A 268 -4.74 -35.63 4.57
CA ASN A 268 -5.99 -36.10 5.18
C ASN A 268 -6.28 -35.41 6.52
N GLU A 269 -5.26 -35.23 7.35
CA GLU A 269 -5.35 -34.50 8.63
C GLU A 269 -5.79 -33.05 8.38
N LEU A 270 -5.10 -32.34 7.49
CA LEU A 270 -5.42 -30.95 7.18
C LEU A 270 -6.79 -30.80 6.49
N ASN A 271 -7.21 -31.78 5.67
CA ASN A 271 -8.55 -31.82 5.10
C ASN A 271 -9.64 -31.97 6.17
N ALA A 272 -9.40 -32.81 7.18
CA ALA A 272 -10.33 -32.99 8.28
C ALA A 272 -10.45 -31.71 9.12
N GLU A 273 -9.31 -31.08 9.46
CA GLU A 273 -9.29 -29.79 10.16
C GLU A 273 -10.05 -28.68 9.40
N ILE A 274 -9.88 -28.61 8.07
CA ILE A 274 -10.61 -27.66 7.23
C ILE A 274 -12.11 -27.97 7.24
N ALA A 275 -12.50 -29.24 7.13
CA ALA A 275 -13.91 -29.64 7.10
C ALA A 275 -14.61 -29.35 8.43
N ASP A 276 -13.95 -29.64 9.55
CA ASP A 276 -14.47 -29.37 10.89
C ASP A 276 -14.63 -27.86 11.12
N ALA A 277 -13.61 -27.07 10.76
CA ALA A 277 -13.68 -25.61 10.88
C ALA A 277 -14.68 -24.97 9.90
N GLU A 278 -14.92 -25.55 8.71
CA GLU A 278 -15.97 -25.09 7.80
C GLU A 278 -17.38 -25.43 8.31
N ALA A 279 -17.55 -26.52 9.08
CA ALA A 279 -18.83 -26.91 9.66
C ALA A 279 -19.29 -25.97 10.78
N GLU A 280 -18.37 -25.23 11.41
CA GLU A 280 -18.66 -24.27 12.47
C GLU A 280 -19.03 -22.87 11.94
N LEU A 281 -18.85 -22.61 10.64
CA LEU A 281 -19.13 -21.30 10.05
C LEU A 281 -20.62 -21.01 9.96
N THR A 282 -21.00 -19.76 10.24
CA THR A 282 -22.35 -19.25 9.96
C THR A 282 -22.59 -19.07 8.46
N ASP A 283 -23.84 -18.93 8.03
CA ASP A 283 -24.20 -18.76 6.61
C ASP A 283 -23.51 -17.57 5.92
N VAL A 284 -23.29 -16.47 6.66
CA VAL A 284 -22.57 -15.29 6.15
C VAL A 284 -21.08 -15.59 6.00
N GLU A 285 -20.48 -16.27 6.97
CA GLU A 285 -19.07 -16.64 6.95
C GLU A 285 -18.77 -17.69 5.88
N LEU A 286 -19.69 -18.64 5.64
CA LEU A 286 -19.64 -19.57 4.51
C LEU A 286 -19.66 -18.84 3.18
N ALA A 287 -20.52 -17.83 3.01
CA ALA A 287 -20.55 -17.04 1.78
C ALA A 287 -19.28 -16.19 1.61
N LYS A 288 -18.73 -15.61 2.68
CA LYS A 288 -17.42 -14.91 2.66
C LYS A 288 -16.29 -15.87 2.30
N ARG A 289 -16.35 -17.10 2.81
CA ARG A 289 -15.39 -18.18 2.55
C ARG A 289 -15.43 -18.65 1.09
N ASP A 290 -16.61 -18.84 0.53
CA ASP A 290 -16.80 -19.16 -0.89
C ASP A 290 -16.24 -18.05 -1.78
N LEU A 291 -16.46 -16.79 -1.41
CA LEU A 291 -15.91 -15.65 -2.12
C LEU A 291 -14.37 -15.64 -2.09
N GLU A 292 -13.76 -15.98 -0.95
CA GLU A 292 -12.30 -16.11 -0.83
C GLU A 292 -11.75 -17.21 -1.77
N LYS A 293 -12.40 -18.39 -1.81
CA LYS A 293 -12.04 -19.49 -2.72
C LYS A 293 -12.15 -19.07 -4.19
N LEU A 294 -13.24 -18.41 -4.56
CA LEU A 294 -13.47 -17.93 -5.92
C LEU A 294 -12.41 -16.91 -6.34
N ARG A 295 -11.99 -16.00 -5.45
CA ARG A 295 -10.92 -15.02 -5.70
C ARG A 295 -9.55 -15.65 -5.85
N ALA A 296 -9.24 -16.68 -5.05
CA ALA A 296 -8.01 -17.44 -5.21
C ALA A 296 -7.97 -18.13 -6.58
N LYS A 297 -9.07 -18.79 -6.96
CA LYS A 297 -9.23 -19.41 -8.29
C LYS A 297 -9.11 -18.39 -9.43
N HIS A 298 -9.70 -17.21 -9.29
CA HIS A 298 -9.58 -16.14 -10.27
C HIS A 298 -8.11 -15.77 -10.54
N ARG A 299 -7.34 -15.58 -9.47
CA ARG A 299 -5.91 -15.25 -9.59
C ARG A 299 -5.15 -16.32 -10.37
N ASP A 300 -5.40 -17.60 -10.06
CA ASP A 300 -4.73 -18.71 -10.73
C ASP A 300 -5.12 -18.79 -12.21
N LEU A 301 -6.39 -18.55 -12.54
CA LEU A 301 -6.87 -18.49 -13.92
C LEU A 301 -6.24 -17.32 -14.70
N VAL A 302 -6.19 -16.11 -14.13
CA VAL A 302 -5.58 -14.95 -14.79
C VAL A 302 -4.09 -15.13 -15.02
N VAL A 303 -3.36 -15.78 -14.10
CA VAL A 303 -1.95 -16.13 -14.32
C VAL A 303 -1.82 -17.11 -15.49
N ALA A 304 -2.69 -18.12 -15.57
CA ALA A 304 -2.70 -19.07 -16.68
C ALA A 304 -3.10 -18.43 -18.04
N GLU A 305 -3.84 -17.31 -18.02
CA GLU A 305 -4.28 -16.57 -19.22
C GLU A 305 -3.10 -16.00 -20.00
N VAL A 306 -2.06 -15.57 -19.29
CA VAL A 306 -0.88 -14.91 -19.87
C VAL A 306 -0.15 -15.83 -20.85
N ASP A 307 -0.13 -17.14 -20.57
CA ASP A 307 0.65 -18.13 -21.32
C ASP A 307 -0.22 -18.94 -22.30
N ALA A 308 -1.54 -18.74 -22.33
CA ALA A 308 -2.48 -19.52 -23.13
C ALA A 308 -2.69 -18.92 -24.54
N SER A 309 -2.83 -19.78 -25.55
CA SER A 309 -3.16 -19.40 -26.93
C SER A 309 -4.21 -20.33 -27.56
N GLY A 310 -4.92 -19.83 -28.57
CA GLY A 310 -5.90 -20.61 -29.35
C GLY A 310 -7.09 -21.11 -28.52
N GLU A 311 -7.49 -22.37 -28.74
CA GLU A 311 -8.68 -22.97 -28.08
C GLU A 311 -8.54 -23.03 -26.56
N ASN A 312 -7.31 -23.24 -26.06
CA ASN A 312 -7.02 -23.21 -24.62
C ASN A 312 -7.23 -21.82 -24.03
N GLN A 313 -6.92 -20.75 -24.79
CA GLN A 313 -7.18 -19.39 -24.36
C GLN A 313 -8.69 -19.12 -24.28
N SER A 314 -9.46 -19.55 -25.28
CA SER A 314 -10.92 -19.39 -25.29
C SER A 314 -11.60 -20.10 -24.12
N ALA A 315 -11.22 -21.36 -23.85
CA ALA A 315 -11.73 -22.12 -22.71
C ALA A 315 -11.38 -21.46 -21.36
N LEU A 316 -10.17 -20.93 -21.25
CA LEU A 316 -9.70 -20.26 -20.04
C LEU A 316 -10.37 -18.90 -19.82
N LEU A 317 -10.55 -18.12 -20.87
CA LEU A 317 -11.30 -16.85 -20.83
C LEU A 317 -12.75 -17.08 -20.39
N MET A 318 -13.43 -18.11 -20.90
CA MET A 318 -14.76 -18.50 -20.42
C MET A 318 -14.75 -18.90 -18.94
N ALA A 319 -13.75 -19.66 -18.50
CA ALA A 319 -13.60 -20.04 -17.10
C ALA A 319 -13.38 -18.83 -16.18
N ILE A 320 -12.65 -17.82 -16.65
CA ILE A 320 -12.47 -16.54 -15.94
C ILE A 320 -13.82 -15.84 -15.80
N ILE A 321 -14.56 -15.61 -16.88
CA ILE A 321 -15.84 -14.89 -16.85
C ILE A 321 -16.87 -15.60 -15.95
N ARG A 322 -16.98 -16.93 -16.05
CA ARG A 322 -17.86 -17.73 -15.15
C ARG A 322 -17.46 -17.56 -13.67
N ASN A 323 -16.16 -17.50 -13.38
CA ASN A 323 -15.69 -17.28 -12.02
C ASN A 323 -15.98 -15.84 -11.54
N GLU A 324 -15.85 -14.84 -12.41
CA GLU A 324 -16.21 -13.45 -12.12
C GLU A 324 -17.72 -13.32 -11.78
N ASP A 325 -18.58 -13.98 -12.54
CA ASP A 325 -20.03 -14.04 -12.29
C ASP A 325 -20.38 -14.76 -10.99
N ALA A 326 -19.72 -15.87 -10.69
CA ALA A 326 -19.88 -16.59 -9.42
C ALA A 326 -19.44 -15.72 -8.23
N GLN A 327 -18.36 -14.95 -8.36
CA GLN A 327 -17.95 -13.99 -7.34
C GLN A 327 -19.06 -12.96 -7.10
N GLN A 328 -19.61 -12.39 -8.17
CA GLN A 328 -20.69 -11.40 -8.08
C GLN A 328 -21.92 -11.98 -7.38
N THR A 329 -22.38 -13.16 -7.78
CA THR A 329 -23.50 -13.87 -7.15
C THR A 329 -23.26 -14.10 -5.66
N THR A 330 -22.03 -14.43 -5.28
CA THR A 330 -21.66 -14.66 -3.88
C THR A 330 -21.66 -13.34 -3.09
N VAL A 331 -21.22 -12.23 -3.70
CA VAL A 331 -21.32 -10.89 -3.09
C VAL A 331 -22.78 -10.51 -2.85
N GLU A 332 -23.66 -10.72 -3.83
CA GLU A 332 -25.11 -10.47 -3.70
C GLU A 332 -25.71 -11.30 -2.55
N LYS A 333 -25.30 -12.57 -2.42
CA LYS A 333 -25.69 -13.44 -1.31
C LYS A 333 -25.20 -12.92 0.05
N ILE A 334 -23.95 -12.48 0.15
CA ILE A 334 -23.40 -11.91 1.40
C ILE A 334 -24.22 -10.68 1.82
N LEU A 335 -24.50 -9.77 0.87
CA LEU A 335 -25.27 -8.55 1.15
C LEU A 335 -26.73 -8.83 1.52
N ALA A 336 -27.32 -9.90 0.98
CA ALA A 336 -28.67 -10.33 1.37
C ALA A 336 -28.72 -10.91 2.79
N LEU A 337 -27.68 -11.63 3.20
CA LEU A 337 -27.58 -12.24 4.54
C LEU A 337 -27.11 -11.25 5.61
N ASP A 338 -26.25 -10.29 5.23
CA ASP A 338 -25.74 -9.22 6.07
C ASP A 338 -25.70 -7.91 5.26
N PRO A 339 -26.77 -7.09 5.32
CA PRO A 339 -26.85 -5.82 4.59
C PRO A 339 -25.78 -4.80 4.99
N ALA A 340 -25.18 -4.96 6.16
CA ALA A 340 -24.09 -4.11 6.63
C ALA A 340 -22.70 -4.63 6.19
N ALA A 341 -22.63 -5.82 5.56
CA ALA A 341 -21.38 -6.43 5.13
C ALA A 341 -20.64 -5.54 4.12
N ARG A 342 -19.45 -5.08 4.52
CA ARG A 342 -18.49 -4.44 3.61
C ARG A 342 -17.66 -5.51 2.93
N VAL A 343 -18.04 -5.91 1.72
CA VAL A 343 -17.30 -6.91 0.95
C VAL A 343 -16.05 -6.27 0.34
N THR A 344 -14.90 -6.41 0.98
CA THR A 344 -13.61 -5.82 0.55
C THR A 344 -13.25 -6.21 -0.89
N VAL A 345 -12.97 -5.23 -1.76
CA VAL A 345 -12.81 -5.38 -3.22
C VAL A 345 -11.35 -5.53 -3.66
N THR A 346 -10.52 -6.18 -2.86
CA THR A 346 -9.07 -6.28 -3.14
C THR A 346 -8.68 -7.29 -4.24
N HIS A 347 -9.66 -8.05 -4.74
CA HIS A 347 -9.62 -8.77 -6.01
C HIS A 347 -10.77 -8.30 -6.88
N LYS A 348 -10.84 -6.99 -7.15
CA LYS A 348 -11.82 -6.43 -8.06
C LYS A 348 -11.61 -7.07 -9.43
N VAL A 349 -12.60 -7.83 -9.87
CA VAL A 349 -12.81 -8.08 -11.29
C VAL A 349 -12.85 -6.71 -11.96
N ASN A 350 -11.82 -6.39 -12.73
CA ASN A 350 -11.70 -5.09 -13.37
C ASN A 350 -12.71 -5.03 -14.53
N PRO A 351 -13.75 -4.19 -14.48
CA PRO A 351 -14.79 -4.20 -15.50
C PRO A 351 -14.25 -3.91 -16.90
N LYS A 352 -13.17 -3.13 -17.00
CA LYS A 352 -12.49 -2.88 -18.28
C LYS A 352 -11.81 -4.15 -18.80
N GLU A 353 -11.12 -4.90 -17.95
CA GLU A 353 -10.51 -6.17 -18.34
C GLU A 353 -11.57 -7.21 -18.69
N THR A 354 -12.66 -7.29 -17.94
CA THR A 354 -13.80 -8.17 -18.22
C THR A 354 -14.42 -7.86 -19.58
N ARG A 355 -14.66 -6.59 -19.91
CA ARG A 355 -15.11 -6.17 -21.25
C ARG A 355 -14.11 -6.56 -22.34
N LEU A 356 -12.82 -6.33 -22.11
CA LEU A 356 -11.77 -6.78 -23.04
C LEU A 356 -11.72 -8.31 -23.17
N ARG A 357 -12.08 -9.08 -22.15
CA ARG A 357 -12.20 -10.55 -22.22
C ARG A 357 -13.40 -10.97 -23.09
N PHE A 358 -14.56 -10.32 -22.93
CA PHE A 358 -15.73 -10.51 -23.80
C PHE A 358 -15.41 -10.23 -25.27
N GLU A 359 -14.76 -9.10 -25.54
CA GLU A 359 -14.34 -8.71 -26.89
C GLU A 359 -13.37 -9.74 -27.50
N ARG A 360 -12.36 -10.18 -26.74
CA ARG A 360 -11.40 -11.21 -27.18
C ARG A 360 -12.08 -12.55 -27.49
N LEU A 361 -13.03 -12.96 -26.67
CA LEU A 361 -13.81 -14.19 -26.91
C LEU A 361 -14.64 -14.12 -28.19
N ARG A 362 -15.22 -12.95 -28.49
CA ARG A 362 -15.96 -12.72 -29.74
C ARG A 362 -15.02 -12.69 -30.96
N MET A 363 -13.84 -12.07 -30.85
CA MET A 363 -12.86 -12.00 -31.94
C MET A 363 -12.19 -13.34 -32.23
N ASN A 364 -12.00 -14.19 -31.22
CA ASN A 364 -11.32 -15.48 -31.40
C ASN A 364 -12.13 -16.48 -32.27
N GLY A 365 -13.44 -16.28 -32.46
CA GLY A 365 -14.27 -17.05 -33.41
C GLY A 365 -14.38 -18.55 -33.14
N GLN A 366 -13.92 -19.02 -31.97
CA GLN A 366 -13.79 -20.44 -31.62
C GLN A 366 -14.89 -20.96 -30.67
N LEU A 367 -15.82 -20.10 -30.26
CA LEU A 367 -16.90 -20.49 -29.34
C LEU A 367 -18.01 -21.25 -30.06
N LYS A 368 -18.53 -22.28 -29.40
CA LYS A 368 -19.74 -23.00 -29.85
C LYS A 368 -20.98 -22.13 -29.66
N ALA A 369 -22.06 -22.41 -30.39
CA ALA A 369 -23.32 -21.67 -30.30
C ALA A 369 -23.86 -21.56 -28.85
N ALA A 370 -23.76 -22.64 -28.07
CA ALA A 370 -24.17 -22.64 -26.66
C ALA A 370 -23.27 -21.76 -25.77
N GLU A 371 -21.98 -21.69 -26.07
CA GLU A 371 -21.02 -20.84 -25.33
C GLU A 371 -21.18 -19.36 -25.70
N LEU A 372 -21.57 -19.07 -26.94
CA LEU A 372 -21.95 -17.72 -27.37
C LEU A 372 -23.22 -17.24 -26.66
N GLU A 373 -24.25 -18.09 -26.57
CA GLU A 373 -25.48 -17.76 -25.85
C GLU A 373 -25.21 -17.52 -24.35
N GLU A 374 -24.34 -18.34 -23.75
CA GLU A 374 -23.89 -18.12 -22.38
C GLU A 374 -23.10 -16.81 -22.22
N LEU A 375 -22.20 -16.52 -23.15
CA LEU A 375 -21.41 -15.28 -23.17
C LEU A 375 -22.32 -14.05 -23.22
N ASP A 376 -23.34 -14.06 -24.07
CA ASP A 376 -24.30 -12.96 -24.21
C ASP A 376 -25.12 -12.75 -22.93
N ARG A 377 -25.53 -13.84 -22.25
CA ARG A 377 -26.21 -13.75 -20.95
C ARG A 377 -25.29 -13.15 -19.87
N LEU A 378 -24.04 -13.57 -19.83
CA LEU A 378 -23.05 -13.10 -18.85
C LEU A 378 -22.68 -11.63 -19.08
N GLU A 379 -22.54 -11.21 -20.35
CA GLU A 379 -22.29 -9.81 -20.71
C GLU A 379 -23.46 -8.91 -20.29
N HIS A 380 -24.70 -9.33 -20.58
CA HIS A 380 -25.90 -8.59 -20.18
C HIS A 380 -26.02 -8.41 -18.67
N ARG A 381 -25.70 -9.47 -17.90
CA ARG A 381 -25.70 -9.43 -16.43
C ARG A 381 -24.62 -8.49 -15.88
N GLN A 382 -23.42 -8.49 -16.47
CA GLN A 382 -22.33 -7.58 -16.12
C GLN A 382 -22.69 -6.11 -16.35
N ASP A 383 -23.30 -5.80 -17.49
CA ASP A 383 -23.73 -4.42 -17.77
C ASP A 383 -24.81 -3.96 -16.78
N THR A 384 -25.79 -4.81 -16.48
CA THR A 384 -26.85 -4.50 -15.50
C THR A 384 -26.28 -4.19 -14.11
N PHE A 385 -25.22 -4.89 -13.70
CA PHE A 385 -24.54 -4.68 -12.43
C PHE A 385 -23.64 -3.43 -12.41
N ALA A 386 -22.97 -3.11 -13.52
CA ALA A 386 -22.19 -1.89 -13.64
C ALA A 386 -23.07 -0.63 -13.48
N TYR A 387 -24.34 -0.69 -13.92
CA TYR A 387 -25.31 0.40 -13.78
C TYR A 387 -25.97 0.48 -12.39
N SER A 388 -25.96 -0.58 -11.57
CA SER A 388 -26.54 -0.53 -10.21
C SER A 388 -25.64 0.15 -9.18
N ARG A 389 -24.32 0.20 -9.42
CA ARG A 389 -23.33 0.88 -8.56
C ARG A 389 -23.30 2.41 -8.65
N ASN A 390 -24.04 3.00 -9.59
CA ASN A 390 -24.20 4.46 -9.74
C ASN A 390 -25.48 4.99 -9.03
N ARG A 391 -26.05 4.24 -8.09
CA ARG A 391 -27.16 4.68 -7.24
C ARG A 391 -26.76 4.69 -5.78
#